data_AF-A0CV67-F1
#
_entry.id   AF-A0CV67-F1
#
_cell.length_a   1.000
_cell.length_b   1.000
_cell.length_c   1.000
_cell.angle_alpha   90.00
_cell.angle_beta   90.00
_cell.angle_gamma   90.00
#
_symmetry.space_group_name_H-M   'P 1'
#
loop_
_entity.id
_entity.type
_entity.pdbx_description
1 polymer ?
#
loop_
_entity_poly.entity_id
_entity_poly.type
_entity_poly.pdbx_seq_one_letter_code
_entity_poly.pdbx_strand_id
1 'polypeptide(L)'
;MQLWDGQPKPTDSADSSYMQVTSRKSSIVTIVLFFLSKKCLFLRFKELLACKVSFYNVYEFYDFKEQIGKGASSRVVKAFCKFTHRFVAIKIIDKTTLKPLNYASLEQEIEILLKVKDSIYCSQIIEIYQSQYAFYIVMRLLSGQSLSTYLENQQGEVQKKLTSKQILQIMRRLLEGVNYLHSVGIIHRDIKPDNLMLAEQDNFDTITLIDFGLSTFTKINRYLFYKCGTPGYVAPEILNSAVRNQQSESCDIFSCGCIFYRLEKCIQGQNIR
;
A
#
# COMPACT_ATOMS: atom_id res chain seq x y z
N MET A 1 -38.15 13.06 0.52
CA MET A 1 -36.73 12.88 0.18
C MET A 1 -36.12 14.27 0.11
N GLN A 2 -35.50 14.75 1.18
CA GLN A 2 -34.87 16.09 1.21
C GLN A 2 -33.37 15.94 0.96
N LEU A 3 -32.87 16.67 -0.02
CA LEU A 3 -31.44 16.92 -0.25
C LEU A 3 -30.97 17.93 0.81
N TRP A 4 -29.77 17.74 1.35
CA TRP A 4 -29.21 18.60 2.40
C TRP A 4 -28.20 19.59 1.78
N ASP A 5 -28.50 20.88 1.91
CA ASP A 5 -27.82 22.01 1.26
C ASP A 5 -26.59 22.56 2.02
N GLY A 6 -25.85 21.72 2.76
CA GLY A 6 -24.53 22.11 3.26
C GLY A 6 -24.46 23.14 4.41
N GLN A 7 -25.54 23.40 5.16
CA GLN A 7 -25.45 24.14 6.43
C GLN A 7 -25.28 23.17 7.62
N PRO A 8 -24.35 23.40 8.57
CA PRO A 8 -24.27 22.60 9.79
C PRO A 8 -25.25 23.13 10.84
N LYS A 9 -26.11 22.24 11.37
CA LYS A 9 -26.41 22.08 12.81
C LYS A 9 -27.55 21.06 13.02
N PRO A 10 -27.34 20.08 13.91
CA PRO A 10 -28.09 20.12 15.17
C PRO A 10 -27.22 19.86 16.41
N THR A 11 -27.36 20.77 17.38
CA THR A 11 -27.00 20.70 18.81
C THR A 11 -25.57 20.32 19.17
N ASP A 12 -24.84 21.31 19.72
CA ASP A 12 -23.62 21.18 20.53
C ASP A 12 -23.89 20.38 21.84
N SER A 13 -24.38 19.15 21.73
CA SER A 13 -24.23 18.18 22.82
C SER A 13 -22.88 17.51 22.65
N ALA A 14 -22.04 17.54 23.67
CA ALA A 14 -20.66 17.02 23.64
C ALA A 14 -20.53 15.51 23.29
N ASP A 15 -21.65 14.80 23.11
CA ASP A 15 -21.73 13.35 22.88
C ASP A 15 -22.18 12.93 21.46
N SER A 16 -22.48 13.87 20.55
CA SER A 16 -22.91 13.50 19.19
C SER A 16 -21.72 13.29 18.25
N SER A 17 -21.55 12.05 17.74
CA SER A 17 -20.58 11.72 16.68
C SER A 17 -21.30 11.58 15.33
N TYR A 18 -20.73 12.16 14.27
CA TYR A 18 -21.22 12.02 12.89
C TYR A 18 -20.13 11.49 11.95
N MET A 19 -20.53 10.88 10.84
CA MET A 19 -19.59 10.38 9.84
C MET A 19 -20.18 10.51 8.45
N GLN A 20 -19.39 11.07 7.54
CA GLN A 20 -19.70 11.11 6.11
C GLN A 20 -18.99 9.95 5.41
N VAL A 21 -19.72 9.27 4.52
CA VAL A 21 -19.19 8.18 3.69
C VAL A 21 -19.62 8.36 2.24
N THR A 22 -18.86 7.82 1.30
CA THR A 22 -19.31 7.63 -0.08
C THR A 22 -19.23 6.17 -0.50
N SER A 23 -20.12 5.75 -1.41
CA SER A 23 -19.94 4.51 -2.16
C SER A 23 -18.69 4.60 -3.04
N ARG A 24 -18.02 3.47 -3.23
CA ARG A 24 -16.87 3.34 -4.15
C ARG A 24 -17.28 2.91 -5.57
N LYS A 25 -18.52 2.46 -5.78
CA LYS A 25 -19.01 1.85 -7.05
C LYS A 25 -19.90 2.76 -7.90
N SER A 26 -20.08 4.03 -7.54
CA SER A 26 -20.94 4.94 -8.30
C SER A 26 -20.25 6.28 -8.49
N SER A 27 -20.38 6.85 -9.69
CA SER A 27 -20.06 8.27 -9.98
C SER A 27 -20.94 9.24 -9.17
N ILE A 28 -21.97 8.74 -8.49
CA ILE A 28 -22.82 9.48 -7.57
C ILE A 28 -22.25 9.34 -6.16
N VAL A 29 -21.78 10.48 -5.62
CA VAL A 29 -21.37 10.57 -4.21
C VAL A 29 -22.63 10.52 -3.34
N THR A 30 -23.01 9.33 -2.89
CA THR A 30 -24.05 9.20 -1.86
C THR A 30 -23.42 9.49 -0.50
N ILE A 31 -23.55 10.73 -0.03
CA ILE A 31 -23.16 11.11 1.33
C ILE A 31 -24.20 10.56 2.30
N VAL A 32 -23.85 9.54 3.07
CA VAL A 32 -24.68 9.07 4.18
C VAL A 32 -24.11 9.61 5.48
N LEU A 33 -24.96 10.32 6.24
CA LEU A 33 -24.64 10.82 7.57
C LEU A 33 -25.24 9.87 8.61
N PHE A 34 -24.37 9.29 9.44
CA PHE A 34 -24.80 8.47 10.57
C PHE A 34 -24.69 9.27 11.86
N PHE A 35 -25.78 9.36 12.60
CA PHE A 35 -25.81 9.91 13.95
C PHE A 35 -25.85 8.78 14.96
N LEU A 36 -24.83 8.71 15.83
CA LEU A 36 -24.79 7.73 16.92
C LEU A 36 -24.47 8.47 18.22
N SER A 37 -25.36 8.34 19.20
CA SER A 37 -25.26 8.98 20.52
C SER A 37 -24.22 8.33 21.44
N LYS A 38 -23.68 7.15 21.08
CA LYS A 38 -22.66 6.45 21.85
C LYS A 38 -21.40 6.26 21.02
N LYS A 39 -20.28 6.82 21.50
CA LYS A 39 -18.95 6.74 20.88
C LYS A 39 -18.51 5.30 20.59
N CYS A 40 -18.79 4.35 21.48
CA CYS A 40 -18.44 2.94 21.27
C CYS A 40 -19.22 2.30 20.10
N LEU A 41 -20.51 2.61 19.96
CA LEU A 41 -21.35 2.12 18.87
C LEU A 41 -20.92 2.74 17.53
N PHE A 42 -20.57 4.03 17.56
CA PHE A 42 -20.00 4.73 16.42
C PHE A 42 -18.73 4.08 15.88
N LEU A 43 -17.78 3.74 16.76
CA LEU A 43 -16.53 3.10 16.36
C LEU A 43 -16.76 1.68 15.80
N ARG A 44 -17.62 0.89 16.46
CA ARG A 44 -17.96 -0.44 15.95
C ARG A 44 -18.64 -0.37 14.58
N PHE A 45 -19.50 0.61 14.37
CA PHE A 45 -20.15 0.82 13.08
C PHE A 45 -19.14 1.25 12.01
N LYS A 46 -18.20 2.14 12.35
CA LYS A 46 -17.08 2.52 11.48
C LYS A 46 -16.27 1.31 11.03
N GLU A 47 -15.88 0.44 11.97
CA GLU A 47 -15.13 -0.79 11.68
C GLU A 47 -15.87 -1.71 10.70
N LEU A 48 -17.20 -1.84 10.83
CA LEU A 48 -18.01 -2.65 9.90
C LEU A 48 -18.04 -2.08 8.47
N LEU A 49 -17.92 -0.76 8.33
CA LEU A 49 -17.87 -0.05 7.05
C LEU A 49 -16.45 0.10 6.49
N ALA A 50 -15.42 -0.07 7.33
CA ALA A 50 -14.03 0.02 6.93
C ALA A 50 -13.76 -0.91 5.73
N CYS A 51 -12.96 -0.41 4.79
CA CYS A 51 -12.68 -1.11 3.54
C CYS A 51 -13.91 -1.45 2.67
N LYS A 52 -15.11 -0.88 2.93
CA LYS A 52 -16.31 -0.99 2.06
C LYS A 52 -16.71 0.34 1.44
N VAL A 53 -16.47 1.43 2.18
CA VAL A 53 -16.74 2.82 1.79
C VAL A 53 -15.47 3.66 1.89
N SER A 54 -15.53 4.89 1.38
CA SER A 54 -14.52 5.91 1.69
C SER A 54 -15.11 6.92 2.68
N PHE A 55 -14.37 7.21 3.75
CA PHE A 55 -14.74 8.18 4.78
C PHE A 55 -14.29 9.60 4.41
N TYR A 56 -14.76 10.60 5.14
CA TYR A 56 -14.29 11.99 5.05
C TYR A 56 -13.63 12.43 6.35
N ASN A 57 -12.91 13.55 6.31
CA ASN A 57 -12.26 14.18 7.45
C ASN A 57 -11.30 13.27 8.26
N VAL A 58 -10.24 12.80 7.60
CA VAL A 58 -9.22 11.92 8.22
C VAL A 58 -8.60 12.50 9.50
N TYR A 59 -8.48 13.82 9.60
CA TYR A 59 -7.88 14.53 10.75
C TYR A 59 -8.69 14.42 12.03
N GLU A 60 -9.98 14.08 11.94
CA GLU A 60 -10.82 13.81 13.09
C GLU A 60 -10.31 12.55 13.84
N PHE A 61 -9.85 11.54 13.10
CA PHE A 61 -9.49 10.23 13.63
C PHE A 61 -7.99 10.02 13.83
N TYR A 62 -7.16 10.77 13.10
CA TYR A 62 -5.73 10.55 13.03
C TYR A 62 -4.94 11.83 13.28
N ASP A 63 -3.96 11.75 14.18
CA ASP A 63 -2.95 12.80 14.38
C ASP A 63 -1.74 12.52 13.48
N PHE A 64 -1.56 13.35 12.47
CA PHE A 64 -0.47 13.22 11.49
C PHE A 64 0.87 13.58 12.16
N LYS A 65 1.91 12.80 11.86
CA LYS A 65 3.26 12.94 12.41
C LYS A 65 4.27 13.13 11.28
N GLU A 66 5.43 12.49 11.38
CA GLU A 66 6.51 12.57 10.40
C GLU A 66 6.16 11.92 9.05
N GLN A 67 6.76 12.44 7.98
CA GLN A 67 6.75 11.78 6.68
C GLN A 67 7.75 10.62 6.70
N ILE A 68 7.30 9.43 6.31
CA ILE A 68 8.09 8.19 6.31
C ILE A 68 8.36 7.65 4.89
N GLY A 69 7.75 8.24 3.86
CA GLY A 69 7.99 7.87 2.48
C GLY A 69 7.53 8.94 1.48
N LYS A 70 8.09 8.93 0.28
CA LYS A 70 7.74 9.84 -0.81
C LYS A 70 7.77 9.09 -2.14
N GLY A 71 6.69 9.20 -2.90
CA GLY A 71 6.58 8.75 -4.29
C GLY A 71 6.41 9.93 -5.26
N ALA A 72 6.23 9.62 -6.54
CA ALA A 72 6.09 10.64 -7.58
C ALA A 72 4.84 11.53 -7.43
N SER A 73 3.71 10.94 -7.03
CA SER A 73 2.42 11.64 -6.83
C SER A 73 1.78 11.34 -5.48
N SER A 74 2.58 10.80 -4.55
CA SER A 74 2.12 10.47 -3.21
C SER A 74 3.19 10.69 -2.16
N ARG A 75 2.76 10.81 -0.92
CA ARG A 75 3.64 10.78 0.25
C ARG A 75 3.05 9.86 1.29
N VAL A 76 3.89 9.22 2.09
CA VAL A 76 3.47 8.35 3.18
C VAL A 76 3.85 9.01 4.48
N VAL A 77 2.89 9.17 5.38
CA VAL A 77 3.10 9.75 6.71
C VAL A 77 2.76 8.74 7.78
N LYS A 78 3.49 8.79 8.89
CA LYS A 78 3.07 8.14 10.12
C LYS A 78 1.95 8.97 10.75
N ALA A 79 0.95 8.30 11.31
CA ALA A 79 -0.11 8.96 12.06
C ALA A 79 -0.50 8.14 13.29
N PHE A 80 -1.00 8.80 14.32
CA PHE A 80 -1.52 8.16 15.53
C PHE A 80 -3.04 8.10 15.46
N CYS A 81 -3.61 6.89 15.51
CA CYS A 81 -5.06 6.71 15.60
C CYS A 81 -5.53 7.05 17.01
N LYS A 82 -6.36 8.09 17.14
CA LYS A 82 -6.85 8.61 18.43
C LYS A 82 -7.70 7.60 19.21
N PHE A 83 -8.28 6.62 18.51
CA PHE A 83 -9.22 5.66 19.08
C PHE A 83 -8.56 4.35 19.47
N THR A 84 -7.74 3.78 18.59
CA THR A 84 -7.06 2.52 18.86
C THR A 84 -5.74 2.72 19.61
N HIS A 85 -5.29 3.96 19.77
CA HIS A 85 -3.99 4.32 20.33
C HIS A 85 -2.81 3.60 19.65
N ARG A 86 -2.90 3.42 18.34
CA ARG A 86 -1.87 2.75 17.53
C ARG A 86 -1.38 3.66 16.42
N PHE A 87 -0.11 3.52 16.07
CA PHE A 87 0.43 4.16 14.90
C PHE A 87 0.02 3.42 13.62
N VAL A 88 -0.20 4.19 12.56
CA VAL A 88 -0.55 3.75 11.21
C VAL A 88 0.33 4.46 10.19
N ALA A 89 0.39 3.92 8.97
CA ALA A 89 0.92 4.61 7.80
C ALA A 89 -0.25 5.14 6.96
N ILE A 90 -0.17 6.37 6.48
CA ILE A 90 -1.19 6.97 5.62
C ILE A 90 -0.53 7.38 4.31
N LYS A 91 -0.87 6.69 3.21
CA LYS A 91 -0.49 7.10 1.84
C LYS A 91 -1.45 8.19 1.39
N ILE A 92 -0.92 9.39 1.14
CA ILE A 92 -1.66 10.57 0.71
C ILE A 92 -1.38 10.79 -0.77
N ILE A 93 -2.43 10.84 -1.57
CA ILE A 93 -2.36 11.03 -3.02
C ILE A 93 -3.13 12.29 -3.38
N ASP A 94 -2.46 13.24 -4.03
CA ASP A 94 -3.04 14.53 -4.40
C ASP A 94 -3.84 14.41 -5.70
N LYS A 95 -5.15 14.65 -5.60
CA LYS A 95 -6.09 14.60 -6.74
C LYS A 95 -5.79 15.64 -7.80
N THR A 96 -5.18 16.77 -7.44
CA THR A 96 -4.83 17.84 -8.40
C THR A 96 -3.71 17.40 -9.35
N THR A 97 -2.90 16.42 -8.94
CA THR A 97 -1.81 15.87 -9.75
C THR A 97 -2.21 14.64 -10.56
N LEU A 98 -3.42 14.11 -10.34
CA LEU A 98 -3.90 12.90 -11.00
C LEU A 98 -4.38 13.19 -12.42
N LYS A 99 -3.70 12.61 -13.41
CA LYS A 99 -4.24 12.48 -14.76
C LYS A 99 -5.24 11.31 -14.81
N PRO A 100 -6.13 11.22 -15.81
CA PRO A 100 -7.12 10.15 -15.90
C PRO A 100 -6.54 8.73 -15.78
N LEU A 101 -5.38 8.49 -16.41
CA LEU A 101 -4.67 7.21 -16.29
C LEU A 101 -4.22 6.91 -14.84
N ASN A 102 -3.77 7.93 -14.11
CA ASN A 102 -3.37 7.79 -12.71
C ASN A 102 -4.56 7.51 -11.79
N TYR A 103 -5.75 8.00 -12.15
CA TYR A 103 -6.98 7.70 -11.41
C TYR A 103 -7.36 6.23 -11.57
N ALA A 104 -7.34 5.71 -12.80
CA ALA A 104 -7.59 4.29 -13.07
C ALA A 104 -6.57 3.37 -12.38
N SER A 105 -5.28 3.76 -12.35
CA SER A 105 -4.27 2.99 -11.63
C SER A 105 -4.47 3.03 -10.12
N LEU A 106 -4.96 4.15 -9.57
CA LEU A 106 -5.28 4.27 -8.15
C LEU A 106 -6.46 3.39 -7.76
N GLU A 107 -7.52 3.37 -8.56
CA GLU A 107 -8.67 2.48 -8.33
C GLU A 107 -8.23 1.01 -8.35
N GLN A 108 -7.38 0.64 -9.30
CA GLN A 108 -6.80 -0.71 -9.36
C GLN A 108 -5.90 -1.01 -8.14
N GLU A 109 -5.06 -0.06 -7.70
CA GLU A 109 -4.24 -0.21 -6.48
C GLU A 109 -5.13 -0.49 -5.26
N ILE A 110 -6.20 0.30 -5.09
CA ILE A 110 -7.16 0.13 -3.99
C ILE A 110 -7.84 -1.24 -4.08
N GLU A 111 -8.30 -1.65 -5.26
CA GLU A 111 -8.95 -2.95 -5.46
C GLU A 111 -8.02 -4.11 -5.08
N ILE A 112 -6.75 -4.04 -5.51
CA ILE A 112 -5.73 -5.03 -5.19
C ILE A 112 -5.46 -5.06 -3.68
N LEU A 113 -5.24 -3.89 -3.05
CA LEU A 113 -5.03 -3.79 -1.61
C LEU A 113 -6.18 -4.40 -0.80
N LEU A 114 -7.43 -4.17 -1.23
CA LEU A 114 -8.60 -4.76 -0.60
C LEU A 114 -8.65 -6.29 -0.78
N LYS A 115 -8.23 -6.80 -1.94
CA LYS A 115 -8.17 -8.25 -2.21
C LYS A 115 -7.12 -8.96 -1.35
N VAL A 116 -6.02 -8.28 -1.03
CA VAL A 116 -4.90 -8.87 -0.27
C VAL A 116 -4.85 -8.47 1.21
N LYS A 117 -5.84 -7.71 1.69
CA LYS A 117 -5.83 -7.08 3.03
C LYS A 117 -5.60 -8.05 4.20
N ASP A 118 -6.04 -9.30 4.06
CA ASP A 118 -5.97 -10.32 5.12
C ASP A 118 -4.66 -11.14 5.05
N SER A 119 -3.80 -10.86 4.07
CA SER A 119 -2.52 -11.53 3.88
C SER A 119 -1.44 -10.96 4.79
N ILE A 120 -0.64 -11.86 5.38
CA ILE A 120 0.58 -11.50 6.11
C ILE A 120 1.75 -11.15 5.18
N TYR A 121 1.62 -11.41 3.89
CA TYR A 121 2.67 -11.19 2.89
C TYR A 121 2.61 -9.79 2.27
N CYS A 122 1.50 -9.09 2.44
CA CYS A 122 1.20 -7.84 1.75
C CYS A 122 0.86 -6.73 2.76
N SER A 123 1.14 -5.49 2.39
CA SER A 123 0.74 -4.33 3.18
C SER A 123 -0.78 -4.30 3.41
N GLN A 124 -1.20 -4.17 4.66
CA GLN A 124 -2.60 -4.30 5.04
C GLN A 124 -3.30 -2.94 5.07
N ILE A 125 -4.30 -2.77 4.20
CA ILE A 125 -5.21 -1.62 4.24
C ILE A 125 -6.18 -1.75 5.42
N ILE A 126 -6.35 -0.66 6.16
CA ILE A 126 -7.30 -0.54 7.28
C ILE A 126 -8.58 0.13 6.79
N GLU A 127 -8.43 1.30 6.16
CA GLU A 127 -9.55 2.09 5.64
C GLU A 127 -9.10 3.18 4.68
N ILE A 128 -10.07 3.84 4.06
CA ILE A 128 -9.85 4.85 3.03
C ILE A 128 -10.60 6.10 3.41
N TYR A 129 -9.94 7.24 3.27
CA TYR A 129 -10.58 8.54 3.30
C TYR A 129 -10.40 9.25 1.98
N GLN A 130 -11.31 10.18 1.70
CA GLN A 130 -11.15 11.12 0.62
C GLN A 130 -11.62 12.52 1.02
N SER A 131 -11.01 13.52 0.40
CA SER A 131 -11.47 14.90 0.40
C SER A 131 -11.67 15.36 -1.04
N GLN A 132 -11.99 16.63 -1.23
CA GLN A 132 -12.00 17.25 -2.55
C GLN A 132 -10.60 17.26 -3.21
N TYR A 133 -9.51 17.26 -2.42
CA TYR A 133 -8.14 17.44 -2.92
C TYR A 133 -7.27 16.19 -2.82
N ALA A 134 -7.62 15.20 -1.99
CA ALA A 134 -6.74 14.05 -1.77
C ALA A 134 -7.49 12.76 -1.49
N PHE A 135 -6.82 11.65 -1.79
CA PHE A 135 -7.12 10.34 -1.21
C PHE A 135 -6.14 10.03 -0.08
N TYR A 136 -6.62 9.35 0.96
CA TYR A 136 -5.82 8.88 2.08
C TYR A 136 -6.09 7.40 2.28
N ILE A 137 -5.07 6.58 2.05
CA ILE A 137 -5.14 5.13 2.26
C ILE A 137 -4.47 4.86 3.60
N VAL A 138 -5.27 4.50 4.60
CA VAL A 138 -4.79 4.16 5.95
C VAL A 138 -4.39 2.70 5.97
N MET A 139 -3.16 2.43 6.37
CA MET A 139 -2.51 1.14 6.32
C MET A 139 -1.86 0.81 7.66
N ARG A 140 -1.68 -0.47 7.93
CA ARG A 140 -0.88 -0.91 9.07
C ARG A 140 0.54 -0.36 8.96
N LEU A 141 1.05 0.23 10.04
CA LEU A 141 2.46 0.62 10.10
C LEU A 141 3.31 -0.63 10.32
N LEU A 142 4.33 -0.78 9.47
CA LEU A 142 5.39 -1.76 9.62
C LEU A 142 6.52 -1.11 10.44
N SER A 143 7.01 -1.77 11.49
CA SER A 143 7.99 -1.16 12.41
C SER A 143 9.44 -1.32 11.97
N GLY A 144 9.71 -2.23 11.03
CA GLY A 144 11.03 -2.37 10.41
C GLY A 144 11.30 -1.33 9.33
N GLN A 145 12.41 -1.53 8.62
CA GLN A 145 12.84 -0.71 7.49
C GLN A 145 12.64 -1.46 6.16
N SER A 146 12.79 -0.78 5.02
CA SER A 146 12.86 -1.46 3.73
C SER A 146 14.14 -2.29 3.63
N LEU A 147 14.14 -3.29 2.76
CA LEU A 147 15.32 -4.06 2.44
C LEU A 147 16.39 -3.18 1.78
N SER A 148 15.99 -2.17 0.99
CA SER A 148 16.94 -1.18 0.44
C SER A 148 17.68 -0.44 1.55
N THR A 149 16.96 0.18 2.49
CA THR A 149 17.57 0.90 3.62
C THR A 149 18.40 -0.02 4.50
N TYR A 150 17.95 -1.26 4.72
CA TYR A 150 18.75 -2.26 5.43
C TYR A 150 20.10 -2.49 4.73
N LEU A 151 20.09 -2.71 3.40
CA LEU A 151 21.31 -2.96 2.62
C LEU A 151 22.22 -1.72 2.50
N GLU A 152 21.67 -0.51 2.51
CA GLU A 152 22.44 0.74 2.48
C GLU A 152 23.16 1.00 3.80
N ASN A 153 22.47 0.84 4.94
CA ASN A 153 23.05 1.02 6.27
C ASN A 153 24.23 0.06 6.54
N GLN A 154 24.26 -1.08 5.84
CA GLN A 154 25.34 -2.08 5.90
C GLN A 154 26.62 -1.66 5.18
N GLN A 155 26.58 -0.63 4.32
CA GLN A 155 27.76 -0.18 3.58
C GLN A 155 28.70 0.72 4.41
N GLY A 156 28.20 1.28 5.53
CA GLY A 156 28.92 2.27 6.34
C GLY A 156 29.65 1.74 7.57
N GLU A 157 29.32 0.53 8.06
CA GLU A 157 29.88 0.00 9.31
C GLU A 157 30.42 -1.43 9.16
N VAL A 158 31.38 -1.80 10.02
CA VAL A 158 31.98 -3.15 10.18
C VAL A 158 30.94 -4.18 10.70
N GLN A 159 29.65 -3.86 10.66
CA GLN A 159 28.57 -4.61 11.32
C GLN A 159 27.77 -5.48 10.33
N LYS A 160 27.91 -6.80 10.48
CA LYS A 160 26.99 -7.90 10.05
C LYS A 160 26.42 -7.85 8.62
N LYS A 161 27.28 -8.17 7.64
CA LYS A 161 26.84 -8.75 6.36
C LYS A 161 25.71 -9.75 6.59
N LEU A 162 24.68 -9.72 5.73
CA LEU A 162 23.62 -10.73 5.74
C LEU A 162 24.24 -12.13 5.71
N THR A 163 23.83 -12.96 6.65
CA THR A 163 24.18 -14.39 6.65
C THR A 163 23.38 -15.12 5.58
N SER A 164 23.89 -16.26 5.10
CA SER A 164 23.13 -17.11 4.17
C SER A 164 21.76 -17.50 4.72
N LYS A 165 21.66 -17.70 6.05
CA LYS A 165 20.37 -17.95 6.73
C LYS A 165 19.39 -16.80 6.53
N GLN A 166 19.83 -15.55 6.75
CA GLN A 166 18.96 -14.38 6.58
C GLN A 166 18.55 -14.18 5.12
N ILE A 167 19.44 -14.44 4.16
CA ILE A 167 19.09 -14.40 2.72
C ILE A 167 18.01 -15.44 2.42
N LEU A 168 18.16 -16.67 2.91
CA LEU A 168 17.15 -17.71 2.74
C LEU A 168 15.81 -17.33 3.38
N GLN A 169 15.82 -16.67 4.55
CA GLN A 169 14.60 -16.16 5.19
C GLN A 169 13.91 -15.10 4.32
N ILE A 170 14.67 -14.11 3.83
CA ILE A 170 14.16 -13.07 2.92
C ILE A 170 13.57 -13.70 1.66
N MET A 171 14.33 -14.59 0.99
CA MET A 171 13.92 -15.20 -0.27
C MET A 171 12.72 -16.12 -0.09
N ARG A 172 12.68 -16.92 0.98
CA ARG A 172 11.51 -17.74 1.30
C ARG A 172 10.26 -16.87 1.45
N ARG A 173 10.33 -15.83 2.28
CA ARG A 173 9.18 -14.93 2.52
C ARG A 173 8.74 -14.18 1.27
N LEU A 174 9.70 -13.72 0.47
CA LEU A 174 9.42 -13.09 -0.82
C LEU A 174 8.69 -14.04 -1.76
N LEU A 175 9.22 -15.26 -1.95
CA LEU A 175 8.64 -16.25 -2.86
C LEU A 175 7.26 -16.73 -2.38
N GLU A 176 7.06 -16.91 -1.07
CA GLU A 176 5.74 -17.21 -0.51
C GLU A 176 4.74 -16.07 -0.79
N GLY A 177 5.16 -14.82 -0.63
CA GLY A 177 4.33 -13.65 -0.92
C GLY A 177 3.98 -13.50 -2.40
N VAL A 178 4.95 -13.74 -3.29
CA VAL A 178 4.74 -13.73 -4.74
C VAL A 178 3.80 -14.87 -5.16
N ASN A 179 4.04 -16.08 -4.66
CA ASN A 179 3.16 -17.22 -4.91
C ASN A 179 1.73 -16.94 -4.42
N TYR A 180 1.58 -16.31 -3.25
CA TYR A 180 0.28 -15.86 -2.76
C TYR A 180 -0.39 -14.89 -3.76
N LEU A 181 0.30 -13.84 -4.22
CA LEU A 181 -0.24 -12.88 -5.18
C LEU A 181 -0.69 -13.56 -6.49
N HIS A 182 0.16 -14.42 -7.06
CA HIS A 182 -0.14 -15.18 -8.27
C HIS A 182 -1.35 -16.09 -8.06
N SER A 183 -1.46 -16.77 -6.92
CA SER A 183 -2.60 -17.63 -6.59
C SER A 183 -3.95 -16.89 -6.53
N VAL A 184 -3.93 -15.59 -6.19
CA VAL A 184 -5.12 -14.72 -6.21
C VAL A 184 -5.24 -13.90 -7.50
N GLY A 185 -4.44 -14.21 -8.52
CA GLY A 185 -4.48 -13.62 -9.85
C GLY A 185 -3.96 -12.18 -9.91
N ILE A 186 -2.96 -11.83 -9.10
CA ILE A 186 -2.32 -10.52 -9.05
C ILE A 186 -0.85 -10.65 -9.45
N ILE A 187 -0.38 -9.76 -10.33
CA ILE A 187 1.04 -9.59 -10.67
C ILE A 187 1.52 -8.28 -10.04
N HIS A 188 2.65 -8.31 -9.32
CA HIS A 188 3.16 -7.13 -8.60
C HIS A 188 3.79 -6.10 -9.53
N ARG A 189 4.64 -6.55 -10.47
CA ARG A 189 5.33 -5.79 -11.55
C ARG A 189 6.36 -4.73 -11.12
N ASP A 190 6.53 -4.49 -9.82
CA ASP A 190 7.58 -3.62 -9.28
C ASP A 190 8.26 -4.22 -8.03
N ILE A 191 8.63 -5.50 -8.10
CA ILE A 191 9.37 -6.16 -7.01
C ILE A 191 10.82 -5.67 -7.02
N LYS A 192 11.24 -5.05 -5.92
CA LYS A 192 12.58 -4.51 -5.68
C LYS A 192 12.82 -4.36 -4.18
N PRO A 193 14.07 -4.20 -3.71
CA PRO A 193 14.35 -4.04 -2.28
C PRO A 193 13.59 -2.91 -1.59
N ASP A 194 13.29 -1.81 -2.28
CA ASP A 194 12.48 -0.70 -1.74
C ASP A 194 11.05 -1.10 -1.41
N ASN A 195 10.49 -2.05 -2.17
CA ASN A 195 9.12 -2.54 -2.01
C ASN A 195 9.04 -3.81 -1.15
N LEU A 196 10.14 -4.16 -0.46
CA LEU A 196 10.18 -5.21 0.54
C LEU A 196 10.48 -4.57 1.90
N MET A 197 9.52 -4.61 2.81
CA MET A 197 9.67 -4.01 4.13
C MET A 197 9.55 -5.08 5.21
N LEU A 198 10.40 -4.99 6.24
CA LEU A 198 10.27 -5.86 7.40
C LEU A 198 9.09 -5.36 8.25
N ALA A 199 8.13 -6.23 8.55
CA ALA A 199 7.01 -5.84 9.41
C ALA A 199 7.47 -5.59 10.85
N GLU A 200 8.52 -6.30 11.28
CA GLU A 200 9.16 -6.19 12.58
C GLU A 200 10.66 -5.89 12.42
N GLN A 201 11.20 -5.07 13.32
CA GLN A 201 12.60 -4.67 13.30
C GLN A 201 13.53 -5.91 13.36
N ASP A 202 14.49 -5.96 12.43
CA ASP A 202 15.50 -7.02 12.30
C ASP A 202 14.98 -8.47 12.20
N ASN A 203 13.68 -8.65 11.90
CA ASN A 203 13.06 -9.97 11.71
C ASN A 203 12.77 -10.25 10.23
N PHE A 204 13.71 -10.90 9.55
CA PHE A 204 13.63 -11.22 8.11
C PHE A 204 12.49 -12.17 7.73
N ASP A 205 11.93 -12.91 8.70
CA ASP A 205 10.74 -13.74 8.45
C ASP A 205 9.45 -12.92 8.35
N THR A 206 9.53 -11.60 8.49
CA THR A 206 8.38 -10.68 8.39
C THR A 206 8.43 -9.79 7.14
N ILE A 207 9.24 -10.16 6.14
CA ILE A 207 9.24 -9.46 4.85
C ILE A 207 7.82 -9.41 4.29
N THR A 208 7.43 -8.19 3.95
CA THR A 208 6.10 -7.79 3.48
C THR A 208 6.26 -7.02 2.18
N LEU A 209 5.52 -7.41 1.16
CA LEU A 209 5.40 -6.68 -0.11
C LEU A 209 4.59 -5.41 0.12
N ILE A 210 5.16 -4.28 -0.28
CA ILE A 210 4.52 -2.97 -0.20
C ILE A 210 4.43 -2.33 -1.59
N ASP A 211 3.54 -1.35 -1.73
CA ASP A 211 3.30 -0.54 -2.94
C ASP A 211 2.78 -1.30 -4.16
N PHE A 212 1.46 -1.29 -4.31
CA PHE A 212 0.74 -1.96 -5.41
C PHE A 212 0.40 -0.99 -6.56
N GLY A 213 1.02 0.20 -6.60
CA GLY A 213 0.70 1.24 -7.59
C GLY A 213 0.96 0.84 -9.06
N LEU A 214 1.83 -0.16 -9.27
CA LEU A 214 2.07 -0.76 -10.58
C LEU A 214 1.51 -2.18 -10.71
N SER A 215 0.83 -2.72 -9.70
CA SER A 215 0.30 -4.08 -9.77
C SER A 215 -0.91 -4.20 -10.69
N THR A 216 -1.25 -5.42 -11.10
CA THR A 216 -2.38 -5.66 -12.00
C THR A 216 -2.97 -7.06 -11.84
N PHE A 217 -4.15 -7.30 -12.41
CA PHE A 217 -4.75 -8.63 -12.44
C PHE A 217 -4.27 -9.42 -13.66
N THR A 218 -4.08 -10.73 -13.52
CA THR A 218 -3.52 -11.60 -14.57
C THR A 218 -4.42 -11.75 -15.79
N LYS A 219 -5.74 -11.70 -15.61
CA LYS A 219 -6.76 -11.93 -16.64
C LYS A 219 -7.51 -10.65 -17.02
N ILE A 220 -6.80 -9.69 -17.60
CA ILE A 220 -7.43 -8.45 -18.09
C ILE A 220 -7.22 -8.26 -19.59
N ASN A 221 -8.22 -7.66 -20.24
CA ASN A 221 -8.21 -7.46 -21.69
C ASN A 221 -7.10 -6.51 -22.16
N ARG A 222 -6.67 -5.59 -21.28
CA ARG A 222 -5.61 -4.63 -21.57
C ARG A 222 -4.97 -4.13 -20.27
N TYR A 223 -3.65 -4.22 -20.17
CA TYR A 223 -2.92 -3.65 -19.05
C TYR A 223 -2.91 -2.11 -19.12
N LEU A 224 -3.13 -1.44 -17.98
CA LEU A 224 -3.03 0.03 -17.87
C LEU A 224 -1.61 0.50 -18.24
N PHE A 225 -0.61 -0.23 -17.76
CA PHE A 225 0.80 -0.04 -18.09
C PHE A 225 1.33 -1.33 -18.72
N TYR A 226 1.76 -1.27 -19.98
CA TYR A 226 2.35 -2.42 -20.68
C TYR A 226 3.89 -2.44 -20.56
N LYS A 227 4.51 -1.28 -20.30
CA LYS A 227 5.93 -1.11 -19.92
C LYS A 227 5.99 -0.37 -18.59
N CYS A 228 6.48 -1.02 -17.54
CA CYS A 228 6.58 -0.48 -16.19
C CYS A 228 7.63 -1.23 -15.37
N GLY A 229 7.84 -0.78 -14.13
CA GLY A 229 8.78 -1.36 -13.19
C GLY A 229 10.07 -0.53 -13.07
N THR A 230 10.90 -0.91 -12.11
CA THR A 230 12.13 -0.17 -11.78
C THR A 230 13.34 -0.75 -12.53
N PRO A 231 14.14 0.08 -13.24
CA PRO A 231 15.35 -0.37 -13.94
C PRO A 231 16.25 -1.23 -13.05
N GLY A 232 16.80 -2.30 -13.63
CA GLY A 232 17.61 -3.30 -12.91
C GLY A 232 16.79 -4.47 -12.33
N TYR A 233 15.47 -4.36 -12.23
CA TYR A 233 14.58 -5.44 -11.77
C TYR A 233 13.49 -5.82 -12.79
N VAL A 234 13.37 -5.08 -13.90
CA VAL A 234 12.37 -5.32 -14.94
C VAL A 234 12.76 -6.52 -15.81
N ALA A 235 11.82 -7.45 -15.97
CA ALA A 235 11.99 -8.61 -16.83
C ALA A 235 12.09 -8.23 -18.32
N PRO A 236 12.90 -8.95 -19.12
CA PRO A 236 13.13 -8.62 -20.53
C PRO A 236 11.85 -8.64 -21.37
N GLU A 237 10.90 -9.52 -21.07
CA GLU A 237 9.61 -9.58 -21.74
C GLU A 237 8.77 -8.31 -21.52
N ILE A 238 8.90 -7.64 -20.36
CA ILE A 238 8.21 -6.38 -20.08
C ILE A 238 8.86 -5.23 -20.86
N LEU A 239 10.19 -5.20 -20.96
CA LEU A 239 10.92 -4.17 -21.72
C LEU A 239 10.66 -4.28 -23.23
N ASN A 240 10.67 -5.51 -23.73
CA ASN A 240 10.54 -5.85 -25.15
C ASN A 240 9.09 -6.01 -25.60
N SER A 241 8.12 -5.90 -24.70
CA SER A 241 6.71 -6.10 -25.04
C SER A 241 6.24 -5.09 -26.09
N ALA A 242 5.95 -5.60 -27.29
CA ALA A 242 5.27 -4.88 -28.35
C ALA A 242 3.73 -5.00 -28.24
N VAL A 243 3.24 -5.96 -27.45
CA VAL A 243 1.83 -6.35 -27.37
C VAL A 243 1.28 -6.06 -25.97
N ARG A 244 0.21 -5.27 -25.91
CA ARG A 244 -0.40 -4.78 -24.65
C ARG A 244 -1.01 -5.86 -23.73
N ASN A 245 -0.97 -7.14 -24.13
CA ASN A 245 -1.69 -8.24 -23.48
C ASN A 245 -0.79 -9.43 -23.10
N GLN A 246 0.53 -9.35 -23.34
CA GLN A 246 1.47 -10.37 -22.90
C GLN A 246 2.23 -9.87 -21.68
N GLN A 247 1.65 -10.08 -20.50
CA GLN A 247 2.37 -10.02 -19.23
C GLN A 247 2.10 -11.32 -18.48
N SER A 248 3.18 -11.90 -17.95
CA SER A 248 3.16 -13.17 -17.26
C SER A 248 3.62 -12.95 -15.82
N GLU A 249 3.08 -13.75 -14.91
CA GLU A 249 3.53 -13.86 -13.52
C GLU A 249 5.05 -14.11 -13.42
N SER A 250 5.66 -14.68 -14.45
CA SER A 250 7.11 -14.87 -14.57
C SER A 250 7.94 -13.60 -14.41
N CYS A 251 7.39 -12.41 -14.71
CA CYS A 251 8.14 -11.17 -14.55
C CYS A 251 8.49 -10.88 -13.08
N ASP A 252 7.60 -11.24 -12.15
CA ASP A 252 7.86 -11.12 -10.71
C ASP A 252 8.94 -12.11 -10.27
N ILE A 253 8.97 -13.32 -10.86
CA ILE A 253 10.01 -14.32 -10.60
C ILE A 253 11.38 -13.85 -11.08
N PHE A 254 11.44 -13.19 -12.24
CA PHE A 254 12.67 -12.54 -12.71
C PHE A 254 13.17 -11.51 -11.70
N SER A 255 12.29 -10.62 -11.22
CA SER A 255 12.64 -9.63 -10.21
C SER A 255 13.13 -10.26 -8.90
N CYS A 256 12.52 -11.37 -8.46
CA CYS A 256 13.03 -12.16 -7.32
C CYS A 256 14.46 -12.68 -7.56
N GLY A 257 14.76 -13.15 -8.78
CA GLY A 257 16.10 -13.59 -9.17
C GLY A 257 17.13 -12.45 -9.11
N CYS A 258 16.77 -11.25 -9.59
CA CYS A 258 17.60 -10.05 -9.47
C CYS A 258 17.91 -9.69 -8.01
N ILE A 259 16.91 -9.79 -7.13
CA ILE A 259 17.09 -9.55 -5.68
C ILE A 259 18.02 -10.61 -5.08
N PHE A 260 17.80 -11.89 -5.37
CA PHE A 260 18.65 -12.97 -4.87
C PHE A 260 20.12 -12.77 -5.27
N TYR A 261 20.36 -12.47 -6.55
CA TYR A 261 21.69 -12.17 -7.07
C TYR A 261 22.36 -10.98 -6.34
N ARG A 262 21.58 -9.92 -6.06
CA ARG A 262 22.07 -8.76 -5.31
C ARG A 262 22.44 -9.13 -3.87
N LEU A 263 21.61 -9.93 -3.19
CA LEU A 263 21.85 -10.38 -1.82
C LEU A 263 23.08 -11.29 -1.71
N GLU A 264 23.27 -12.23 -2.64
CA GLU A 264 24.45 -13.11 -2.69
C GLU A 264 25.76 -12.32 -2.82
N LYS A 265 25.78 -11.27 -3.65
CA LYS A 265 26.97 -10.42 -3.81
C LYS A 265 27.34 -9.63 -2.55
N CYS A 266 26.37 -9.34 -1.67
CA CYS A 266 26.65 -8.73 -0.36
C CYS A 266 27.49 -9.66 0.53
N ILE A 267 27.34 -10.99 0.42
CA ILE A 267 28.22 -11.95 1.11
C ILE A 267 29.64 -11.85 0.56
N GLN A 268 29.76 -11.89 -0.77
CA GLN A 268 31.05 -11.97 -1.48
C GLN A 268 31.88 -10.67 -1.40
N GLY A 269 31.34 -9.58 -0.84
CA GLY A 269 32.06 -8.31 -0.71
C GLY A 269 32.26 -7.58 -2.04
N GLN A 270 31.47 -7.90 -3.06
CA GLN A 270 31.52 -7.23 -4.36
C GLN A 270 30.49 -6.10 -4.39
N ASN A 271 30.95 -4.85 -4.43
CA ASN A 271 30.07 -3.69 -4.65
C ASN A 271 29.50 -3.74 -6.07
N ILE A 272 28.16 -3.80 -6.18
CA ILE A 272 27.47 -3.62 -7.46
C ILE A 272 27.18 -2.12 -7.62
N ARG A 273 27.91 -1.47 -8.52
CA ARG A 273 27.58 -0.15 -9.05
C ARG A 273 26.46 -0.25 -10.09
#